data_AF-A0A749KRN4-F1
#
_entry.id   AF-A0A749KRN4-F1
#
_cell.length_a   1.000
_cell.length_b   1.000
_cell.length_c   1.000
_cell.angle_alpha   90.00
_cell.angle_beta   90.00
_cell.angle_gamma   90.00
#
_symmetry.space_group_name_H-M   'P 1'
#
loop_
_entity.id
_entity.type
_entity.pdbx_description
1 polymer ?
#
loop_
_entity_poly.entity_id
_entity_poly.type
_entity_poly.pdbx_seq_one_letter_code
_entity_poly.pdbx_strand_id
1 'polypeptide(L)'
;MDSNHSAPAIVITVINDCASLWHEVLLGIEEEGIPFLLQRHPAGDVVDSAWQAARSSPLLVGIACDRHTLVVHYKNLPASARLVKGIPFRDLHA
;
A
#
# COMPACT_ATOMS: atom_id res chain seq x y z
N MET A 1 12.98 -3.09 -29.46
CA MET A 1 12.23 -3.84 -28.43
C MET A 1 12.29 -2.99 -27.18
N ASP A 2 11.34 -2.08 -27.03
CA ASP A 2 11.30 -1.11 -25.94
C ASP A 2 10.96 -1.87 -24.66
N SER A 3 11.99 -2.27 -23.94
CA SER A 3 11.84 -2.87 -22.64
C SER A 3 11.45 -1.74 -21.70
N ASN A 4 10.15 -1.52 -21.56
CA ASN A 4 9.57 -0.55 -20.64
C ASN A 4 9.85 -1.00 -19.19
N HIS A 5 11.12 -0.92 -18.78
CA HIS A 5 11.56 -1.16 -17.41
C HIS A 5 11.14 0.06 -16.59
N SER A 6 9.85 0.11 -16.24
CA SER A 6 9.42 1.01 -15.18
C SER A 6 10.21 0.67 -13.92
N ALA A 7 10.70 1.69 -13.22
CA ALA A 7 11.48 1.49 -12.00
C ALA A 7 10.70 0.61 -11.02
N PRO A 8 11.38 -0.31 -10.30
CA PRO A 8 10.69 -1.16 -9.32
C PRO A 8 10.03 -0.27 -8.26
N ALA A 9 8.74 -0.52 -8.00
CA ALA A 9 7.91 0.33 -7.15
C ALA A 9 7.09 -0.51 -6.16
N ILE A 10 6.79 0.07 -4.99
CA ILE A 10 5.81 -0.48 -4.06
C ILE A 10 4.44 -0.39 -4.72
N VAL A 11 3.66 -1.46 -4.68
CA VAL A 11 2.27 -1.43 -5.12
C VAL A 11 1.40 -1.07 -3.92
N ILE A 12 0.52 -0.07 -4.11
CA ILE A 12 -0.40 0.41 -3.08
C ILE A 12 -1.83 0.30 -3.60
N THR A 13 -2.64 -0.56 -2.99
CA THR A 13 -4.06 -0.68 -3.31
C THR A 13 -4.90 0.27 -2.46
N VAL A 14 -5.61 1.19 -3.10
CA VAL A 14 -6.51 2.15 -2.45
C VAL A 14 -7.95 1.70 -2.63
N ILE A 15 -8.62 1.39 -1.53
CA ILE A 15 -10.00 0.90 -1.54
C ILE A 15 -10.95 2.08 -1.35
N ASN A 16 -11.92 2.23 -2.26
CA ASN A 16 -12.97 3.25 -2.19
C ASN A 16 -12.43 4.70 -2.13
N ASP A 17 -11.39 4.97 -2.94
CA ASP A 17 -10.75 6.28 -3.18
C ASP A 17 -10.37 7.06 -1.90
N CYS A 18 -9.84 6.35 -0.91
CA CYS A 18 -9.45 6.91 0.39
C CYS A 18 -8.00 7.43 0.46
N ALA A 19 -7.31 7.61 -0.67
CA ALA A 19 -5.87 7.93 -0.69
C ALA A 19 -5.52 9.21 0.08
N SER A 20 -6.40 10.22 0.06
CA SER A 20 -6.20 11.49 0.74
C SER A 20 -6.11 11.38 2.26
N LEU A 21 -6.71 10.34 2.87
CA LEU A 21 -6.60 10.08 4.31
C LEU A 21 -5.20 9.61 4.73
N TRP A 22 -4.42 9.13 3.77
CA TRP A 22 -3.10 8.53 3.95
C TRP A 22 -1.99 9.36 3.32
N HIS A 23 -2.24 10.65 3.04
CA HIS A 23 -1.30 11.51 2.34
C HIS A 23 0.08 11.56 3.01
N GLU A 24 0.13 11.68 4.33
CA GLU A 24 1.38 11.68 5.10
C GLU A 24 2.19 10.38 4.94
N VAL A 25 1.51 9.23 4.79
CA VAL A 25 2.20 7.96 4.55
C VAL A 25 2.80 7.94 3.15
N LEU A 26 2.10 8.47 2.15
CA LEU A 26 2.61 8.58 0.78
C LEU A 26 3.82 9.54 0.71
N LEU A 27 3.74 10.68 1.41
CA LEU A 27 4.85 11.62 1.54
C LEU A 27 6.07 10.98 2.23
N GLY A 28 5.84 10.19 3.28
CA GLY A 28 6.93 9.46 3.93
C GLY A 28 7.63 8.45 3.01
N ILE A 29 6.90 7.79 2.11
CA ILE A 29 7.49 6.90 1.09
C ILE A 29 8.29 7.70 0.06
N GLU A 30 7.78 8.85 -0.37
CA GLU A 30 8.45 9.75 -1.32
C GLU A 30 9.75 10.34 -0.75
N GLU A 31 9.75 10.76 0.52
CA GLU A 31 10.93 11.31 1.22
C GLU A 31 12.07 10.28 1.31
N GLU A 32 11.73 8.99 1.51
CA GLU A 32 12.70 7.88 1.50
C GLU A 32 13.20 7.55 0.06
N GLY A 33 12.70 8.23 -0.96
CA GLY A 33 13.08 8.03 -2.36
C GLY A 33 12.58 6.72 -2.97
N ILE A 34 11.55 6.11 -2.37
CA ILE A 34 11.02 4.82 -2.82
C ILE A 34 9.85 5.05 -3.80
N PRO A 35 9.94 4.58 -5.06
CA PRO A 35 8.83 4.70 -6.00
C PRO A 35 7.61 3.89 -5.55
N PHE A 36 6.40 4.39 -5.79
CA PHE A 36 5.16 3.65 -5.56
C PHE A 36 4.14 3.83 -6.69
N LEU A 37 3.24 2.86 -6.81
CA LEU A 37 2.15 2.84 -7.78
C LEU A 37 0.81 2.69 -7.05
N LEU A 38 -0.12 3.62 -7.29
CA LEU A 38 -1.46 3.56 -6.74
C LEU A 38 -2.38 2.75 -7.67
N GLN A 39 -3.01 1.72 -7.12
CA GLN A 39 -4.07 0.94 -7.77
C GLN A 39 -5.38 1.19 -7.06
N ARG A 40 -6.37 1.80 -7.74
CA ARG A 40 -7.68 2.08 -7.15
C ARG A 40 -8.62 0.90 -7.32
N HIS A 41 -9.21 0.44 -6.23
CA HIS A 41 -10.20 -0.63 -6.20
C HIS A 41 -11.49 -0.11 -5.56
N PRO A 42 -12.68 -0.46 -6.11
CA PRO A 42 -13.94 0.03 -5.56
C PRO A 42 -14.28 -0.59 -4.19
N ALA A 43 -13.84 -1.83 -3.95
CA ALA A 43 -14.07 -2.58 -2.72
C ALA A 43 -12.98 -3.66 -2.57
N GLY A 44 -12.83 -4.20 -1.36
CA GLY A 44 -11.92 -5.29 -1.04
C GLY A 44 -11.70 -5.42 0.47
N ASP A 45 -11.15 -6.54 0.91
CA ASP A 45 -10.55 -6.66 2.24
C ASP A 45 -9.15 -6.04 2.22
N VAL A 46 -8.84 -5.20 3.22
CA VAL A 46 -7.58 -4.44 3.26
C VAL A 46 -6.35 -5.33 3.47
N VAL A 47 -6.47 -6.44 4.21
CA VAL A 47 -5.34 -7.34 4.47
C VAL A 47 -5.05 -8.17 3.22
N ASP A 48 -6.09 -8.76 2.62
CA ASP A 48 -5.96 -9.53 1.38
C ASP A 48 -5.42 -8.64 0.24
N SER A 49 -5.89 -7.40 0.15
CA SER A 49 -5.42 -6.43 -0.85
C SER A 49 -3.93 -6.10 -0.64
N ALA A 50 -3.48 -5.90 0.61
CA ALA A 50 -2.07 -5.62 0.90
C ALA A 50 -1.18 -6.83 0.55
N TRP A 51 -1.65 -8.04 0.83
CA TRP A 51 -0.96 -9.28 0.44
C TRP A 51 -0.84 -9.42 -1.08
N GLN A 52 -1.93 -9.15 -1.82
CA GLN A 52 -1.92 -9.17 -3.29
C GLN A 52 -0.95 -8.12 -3.86
N ALA A 53 -0.96 -6.91 -3.30
CA ALA A 53 -0.02 -5.84 -3.66
C ALA A 53 1.45 -6.26 -3.40
N ALA A 54 1.72 -6.96 -2.30
CA ALA A 54 3.09 -7.39 -1.97
C ALA A 54 3.61 -8.45 -2.94
N ARG A 55 2.71 -9.29 -3.46
CA ARG A 55 3.03 -10.31 -4.46
C ARG A 55 3.27 -9.73 -5.85
N SER A 56 2.59 -8.64 -6.20
CA SER A 56 2.73 -7.95 -7.48
C SER A 56 3.86 -6.92 -7.50
N SER A 57 4.28 -6.41 -6.34
CA SER A 57 5.41 -5.48 -6.25
C SER A 57 6.76 -6.18 -6.49
N PRO A 58 7.62 -5.64 -7.37
CA PRO A 58 9.01 -6.06 -7.51
C PRO A 58 9.84 -5.87 -6.22
N LEU A 59 9.43 -4.95 -5.34
CA LEU A 59 10.12 -4.65 -4.08
C LEU A 59 9.65 -5.54 -2.92
N LEU A 60 8.80 -6.54 -3.19
CA LEU A 60 8.27 -7.52 -2.23
C LEU A 60 7.36 -6.91 -1.14
N VAL A 61 7.24 -5.59 -1.08
CA VAL A 61 6.39 -4.84 -0.14
C VAL A 61 5.13 -4.41 -0.87
N GLY A 62 3.99 -4.62 -0.22
CA GLY A 62 2.70 -4.17 -0.69
C GLY A 62 1.95 -3.46 0.41
N ILE A 63 1.20 -2.45 0.00
CA ILE A 63 0.37 -1.68 0.91
C ILE A 63 -1.06 -1.75 0.41
N ALA A 64 -2.02 -1.82 1.32
CA ALA A 64 -3.38 -1.46 0.99
C ALA A 64 -4.01 -0.62 2.09
N CYS A 65 -4.95 0.23 1.71
CA CYS A 65 -5.66 1.07 2.64
C CYS A 65 -7.13 1.22 2.28
N ASP A 66 -7.94 1.41 3.33
CA ASP A 66 -9.33 1.83 3.26
C ASP A 66 -9.49 3.12 4.11
N ARG A 67 -10.74 3.49 4.43
CA ARG A 67 -11.03 4.69 5.23
C ARG A 67 -10.57 4.62 6.68
N HIS A 68 -10.32 3.42 7.21
CA HIS A 68 -10.08 3.17 8.64
C HIS A 68 -8.68 2.64 8.91
N THR A 69 -8.06 2.03 7.90
CA THR A 69 -6.88 1.22 8.11
C THR A 69 -5.94 1.24 6.92
N LEU A 70 -4.64 1.20 7.22
CA LEU A 70 -3.60 0.91 6.26
C LEU A 70 -2.81 -0.30 6.75
N VAL A 71 -2.56 -1.24 5.84
CA VAL A 71 -1.83 -2.46 6.11
C VAL A 71 -0.59 -2.50 5.22
N VAL A 72 0.56 -2.73 5.83
CA VAL A 72 1.80 -3.06 5.12
C VAL A 72 1.99 -4.57 5.19
N HIS A 73 2.22 -5.19 4.04
CA HIS A 73 2.48 -6.62 3.90
C HIS A 73 3.80 -6.85 3.16
N TYR A 74 4.41 -8.00 3.42
CA TYR A 74 5.59 -8.48 2.70
C TYR A 74 5.34 -9.84 2.06
N LYS A 75 5.83 -10.04 0.84
CA LYS A 75 5.52 -11.19 0.00
C LYS A 75 5.76 -12.55 0.66
N ASN A 76 6.78 -12.65 1.52
CA ASN A 76 7.17 -13.92 2.12
C ASN A 76 6.46 -14.21 3.45
N LEU A 77 5.52 -13.35 3.87
CA LEU A 77 4.66 -13.62 5.02
C LEU A 77 3.39 -14.39 4.58
N PRO A 78 2.80 -15.21 5.48
CA PRO A 78 1.48 -15.80 5.25
C PRO A 78 0.43 -14.71 5.00
N ALA A 79 -0.59 -15.00 4.18
CA ALA A 79 -1.62 -14.02 3.81
C ALA A 79 -2.40 -13.43 5.00
N SER A 80 -2.55 -14.20 6.08
CA SER A 80 -3.20 -13.75 7.31
C SER A 80 -2.29 -12.93 8.23
N ALA A 81 -0.98 -12.92 7.95
CA ALA A 81 -0.02 -12.14 8.72
C ALA A 81 0.11 -10.74 8.10
N ARG A 82 0.53 -9.75 8.88
CA ARG A 82 0.82 -8.40 8.39
C ARG A 82 2.04 -7.86 9.11
N LEU A 83 2.78 -6.97 8.46
CA LEU A 83 3.92 -6.31 9.10
C LEU A 83 3.44 -5.21 10.04
N VAL A 84 2.56 -4.33 9.54
CA VAL A 84 2.13 -3.13 10.27
C VAL A 84 0.64 -2.85 10.01
N LYS A 85 -0.02 -2.27 11.02
CA LYS A 85 -1.36 -1.66 10.92
C LYS A 85 -1.25 -0.19 11.31
N GLY A 86 -1.68 0.71 10.42
CA GLY A 86 -1.89 2.12 10.73
C GLY A 86 -3.37 2.47 10.87
N ILE A 87 -3.63 3.60 11.53
CA ILE A 87 -4.90 4.34 11.49
C ILE A 87 -4.65 5.71 10.82
N PRO A 88 -5.65 6.34 10.18
CA PRO A 88 -5.47 7.63 9.52
C PRO A 88 -4.94 8.68 10.48
N PHE A 89 -4.12 9.61 9.98
CA PHE A 89 -3.50 10.66 10.81
C PHE A 89 -4.53 11.51 11.56
N ARG A 90 -5.69 11.77 10.93
CA ARG A 90 -6.80 12.53 11.55
C ARG A 90 -7.34 11.86 12.82
N ASP A 91 -7.16 10.55 12.97
CA ASP A 91 -7.69 9.76 14.08
C ASP A 91 -6.65 9.57 15.20
N LEU A 92 -5.43 10.11 15.05
CA LEU A 92 -4.37 10.03 16.08
C LEU A 92 -4.68 10.87 17.33
N HIS A 93 -5.59 11.84 17.22
CA HIS A 93 -5.99 12.77 18.28
C HIS A 93 -7.47 12.67 18.67
N ALA A 94 -8.17 11.63 18.21
CA ALA A 94 -9.58 11.39 18.51
C ALA A 94 -9.80 10.65 19.83
#